data_AF-A0A5K0YK95-F1
#
_entry.id   AF-A0A5K0YK95-F1
#
_cell.length_a   1.000
_cell.length_b   1.000
_cell.length_c   1.000
_cell.angle_alpha   90.00
_cell.angle_beta   90.00
_cell.angle_gamma   90.00
#
_symmetry.space_group_name_H-M   'P 1'
#
loop_
_entity.id
_entity.type
_entity.pdbx_description
1 polymer ?
#
loop_
_entity_poly.entity_id
_entity_poly.type
_entity_poly.pdbx_seq_one_letter_code
_entity_poly.pdbx_strand_id
1 'polypeptide(L)'
;ASDLEQVLREVYAHPAVNGMVMWVGWSPEGCNRMCLTDHNFNNLATGDVVDKLLREWKGAVDLEGTTDGNGRLEMSLTHGEYEVTVLNPLTNVSSAHPMSVTAGTPNTMKVSA
;
A
#
# COMPACT_ATOMS: atom_id res chain seq x y z
N ALA A 1 -4.95 9.77 18.72
CA ALA A 1 -4.07 8.79 18.06
C ALA A 1 -4.58 7.36 18.23
N SER A 2 -4.74 6.87 19.48
CA SER A 2 -5.28 5.51 19.74
C SER A 2 -6.64 5.26 19.09
N ASP A 3 -7.60 6.15 19.27
CA ASP A 3 -8.95 5.99 18.69
C ASP A 3 -8.92 5.96 17.16
N LEU A 4 -8.03 6.77 16.56
CA LEU A 4 -7.86 6.80 15.11
C LEU A 4 -7.32 5.45 14.59
N GLU A 5 -6.32 4.89 15.26
CA GLU A 5 -5.78 3.59 14.87
C GLU A 5 -6.84 2.49 14.96
N GLN A 6 -7.60 2.46 16.06
CA GLN A 6 -8.66 1.48 16.24
C GLN A 6 -9.70 1.56 15.12
N VAL A 7 -10.24 2.76 14.86
CA VAL A 7 -11.26 2.97 13.81
C VAL A 7 -10.72 2.56 12.44
N LEU A 8 -9.49 2.96 12.10
CA LEU A 8 -8.89 2.61 10.82
C LEU A 8 -8.69 1.10 10.65
N ARG A 9 -8.28 0.39 11.71
CA ARG A 9 -8.15 -1.08 11.68
C ARG A 9 -9.51 -1.78 11.56
N GLU A 10 -10.53 -1.31 12.28
CA GLU A 10 -11.89 -1.85 12.18
C GLU A 10 -12.46 -1.68 10.77
N VAL A 11 -12.30 -0.49 10.18
CA VAL A 11 -12.76 -0.20 8.81
C VAL A 11 -11.98 -1.02 7.78
N TYR A 12 -10.65 -1.12 7.91
CA TYR A 12 -9.81 -1.92 7.00
C TYR A 12 -10.14 -3.43 7.06
N ALA A 13 -10.52 -3.95 8.22
CA ALA A 13 -10.86 -5.36 8.39
C ALA A 13 -12.21 -5.75 7.76
N HIS A 14 -13.05 -4.78 7.37
CA HIS A 14 -14.39 -5.05 6.89
C HIS A 14 -14.42 -5.29 5.36
N PRO A 15 -14.83 -6.49 4.88
CA PRO A 15 -14.69 -6.88 3.47
C PRO A 15 -15.57 -6.06 2.49
N ALA A 16 -16.62 -5.40 2.98
CA ALA A 16 -17.46 -4.52 2.17
C ALA A 16 -16.91 -3.09 2.02
N VAL A 17 -15.78 -2.76 2.65
CA VAL A 17 -15.16 -1.44 2.54
C VAL A 17 -14.18 -1.44 1.36
N ASN A 18 -14.48 -0.65 0.33
CA ASN A 18 -13.62 -0.53 -0.85
C ASN A 18 -12.58 0.59 -0.74
N GLY A 19 -12.71 1.49 0.23
CA GLY A 19 -11.78 2.61 0.41
C GLY A 19 -12.12 3.46 1.64
N MET A 20 -11.14 4.24 2.07
CA MET A 20 -11.25 5.17 3.20
C MET A 20 -10.90 6.58 2.76
N VAL A 21 -11.75 7.55 3.09
CA VAL A 21 -11.48 8.98 2.88
C VAL A 21 -11.54 9.67 4.24
N MET A 22 -10.48 10.39 4.60
CA MET A 22 -10.38 11.10 5.87
C MET A 22 -10.40 12.61 5.65
N TRP A 23 -11.22 13.30 6.43
CA TRP A 23 -11.16 14.76 6.51
C TRP A 23 -10.17 15.17 7.58
N VAL A 24 -9.03 15.70 7.17
CA VAL A 24 -7.93 16.12 8.06
C VAL A 24 -7.66 17.61 7.87
N GLY A 25 -7.34 18.28 8.97
CA GLY A 25 -7.12 19.73 8.97
C GLY A 25 -5.64 20.08 8.98
N TRP A 26 -5.29 21.13 8.26
CA TRP A 26 -4.00 21.82 8.39
C TRP A 26 -4.23 23.33 8.42
N SER A 27 -3.51 24.03 9.29
CA SER A 27 -3.40 25.49 9.27
C SER A 27 -2.09 25.94 9.91
N PRO A 28 -1.59 27.15 9.62
CA PRO A 28 -0.39 27.71 10.24
C PRO A 28 -0.46 27.77 11.78
N GLU A 29 -1.66 28.03 12.32
CA GLU A 29 -1.91 28.11 13.76
C GLU A 29 -2.23 26.73 14.40
N GLY A 30 -2.17 25.66 13.61
CA GLY A 30 -2.58 24.31 13.99
C GLY A 30 -4.02 23.98 13.60
N CYS A 31 -4.51 22.79 13.95
CA CYS A 31 -5.89 22.41 13.63
C CYS A 31 -6.62 21.91 14.89
N ASN A 32 -7.95 21.92 14.87
CA ASN A 32 -8.75 21.71 16.09
C ASN A 32 -8.68 20.29 16.66
N ARG A 33 -8.83 19.24 15.82
CA ARG A 33 -9.02 17.86 16.33
C ARG A 33 -8.37 16.75 15.51
N MET A 34 -8.01 16.97 14.23
CA MET A 34 -7.55 15.92 13.32
C MET A 34 -6.37 16.39 12.44
N CYS A 35 -5.26 16.74 13.07
CA CYS A 35 -4.07 17.20 12.37
C CYS A 35 -3.15 16.00 12.17
N LEU A 36 -2.85 15.64 10.93
CA LEU A 36 -1.83 14.61 10.69
C LEU A 36 -0.43 15.20 10.86
N THR A 37 -0.27 16.48 10.57
CA THR A 37 1.00 17.20 10.59
C THR A 37 0.91 18.52 11.35
N ASP A 38 2.07 19.04 11.75
CA ASP A 38 2.22 20.41 12.27
C ASP A 38 2.28 21.46 11.13
N HIS A 39 2.50 22.73 11.49
CA HIS A 39 2.61 23.83 10.53
C HIS A 39 3.79 23.71 9.55
N ASN A 40 4.80 22.91 9.87
CA ASN A 40 5.97 22.64 9.04
C ASN A 40 5.85 21.31 8.27
N PHE A 41 4.66 20.70 8.26
CA PHE A 41 4.42 19.39 7.66
C PHE A 41 5.18 18.23 8.30
N ASN A 42 5.65 18.39 9.55
CA ASN A 42 6.16 17.24 10.31
C ASN A 42 4.98 16.42 10.82
N ASN A 43 5.11 15.10 10.81
CA ASN A 43 4.08 14.24 11.39
C ASN A 43 3.84 14.52 12.87
N LEU A 44 2.57 14.54 13.24
CA LEU A 44 2.11 14.41 14.61
C LEU A 44 1.78 12.94 14.89
N ALA A 45 1.51 12.60 16.15
CA ALA A 45 1.19 11.23 16.56
C ALA A 45 0.04 10.57 15.77
N THR A 46 -0.90 11.36 15.25
CA THR A 46 -1.99 10.91 14.37
C THR A 46 -1.53 10.66 12.93
N GLY A 47 -0.58 11.45 12.42
CA GLY A 47 0.08 11.20 11.13
C GLY A 47 0.93 9.93 11.18
N ASP A 48 1.69 9.74 12.26
CA ASP A 48 2.50 8.53 12.46
C ASP A 48 1.66 7.25 12.48
N VAL A 49 0.43 7.31 13.02
CA VAL A 49 -0.52 6.20 12.96
C VAL A 49 -0.91 5.88 11.52
N VAL A 50 -1.29 6.89 10.72
CA VAL A 50 -1.69 6.70 9.32
C VAL A 50 -0.52 6.14 8.51
N ASP A 51 0.67 6.70 8.67
CA ASP A 51 1.88 6.24 7.97
C ASP A 51 2.27 4.81 8.37
N LYS A 52 2.15 4.47 9.65
CA LYS A 52 2.37 3.10 10.14
C LYS A 52 1.40 2.13 9.48
N LEU A 53 0.10 2.43 9.48
CA LEU A 53 -0.92 1.58 8.88
C LEU A 53 -0.75 1.46 7.37
N LEU A 54 -0.41 2.55 6.68
CA LEU A 54 -0.11 2.52 5.24
C LEU A 54 1.08 1.60 4.93
N ARG A 55 2.16 1.65 5.73
CA ARG A 55 3.30 0.73 5.59
C ARG A 55 2.91 -0.73 5.87
N GLU A 56 2.11 -0.96 6.91
CA GLU A 56 1.62 -2.31 7.24
C GLU A 56 0.76 -2.89 6.10
N TRP A 57 -0.15 -2.10 5.54
CA TRP A 57 -1.15 -2.58 4.58
C TRP A 57 -0.67 -2.61 3.14
N LYS A 58 0.11 -1.62 2.71
CA LYS A 58 0.67 -1.59 1.34
C LYS A 58 1.87 -2.52 1.18
N GLY A 59 2.28 -3.19 2.26
CA GLY A 59 3.48 -4.00 2.28
C GLY A 59 4.70 -3.12 2.50
N ALA A 60 5.55 -3.54 3.43
CA ALA A 60 6.88 -3.01 3.59
C ALA A 60 7.64 -3.13 2.27
N VAL A 61 7.82 -2.00 1.58
CA VAL A 61 8.80 -1.57 0.56
C VAL A 61 9.30 -2.57 -0.51
N ASP A 62 9.45 -3.87 -0.27
CA ASP A 62 10.02 -4.83 -1.22
C ASP A 62 9.29 -6.19 -1.16
N LEU A 63 8.15 -6.30 -1.87
CA LEU A 63 7.50 -7.59 -2.09
C LEU A 63 8.26 -8.36 -3.18
N GLU A 64 9.25 -9.15 -2.77
CA GLU A 64 10.00 -10.03 -3.66
C GLU A 64 9.50 -11.48 -3.59
N GLY A 65 9.55 -12.18 -4.73
CA GLY A 65 9.20 -13.59 -4.82
C GLY A 65 9.93 -14.27 -5.97
N THR A 66 10.13 -15.58 -5.85
CA THR A 66 10.70 -16.40 -6.92
C THR A 66 9.58 -17.24 -7.54
N THR A 67 9.57 -17.37 -8.86
CA THR A 67 8.61 -18.24 -9.55
C THR A 67 8.81 -19.70 -9.18
N ASP A 68 7.72 -20.47 -9.17
CA ASP A 68 7.77 -21.92 -9.02
C ASP A 68 8.40 -22.63 -10.24
N GLY A 69 8.46 -23.97 -10.20
CA GLY A 69 8.99 -24.78 -11.31
C GLY A 69 8.21 -24.66 -12.63
N ASN A 70 7.03 -24.02 -12.62
CA ASN A 70 6.22 -23.75 -13.81
C ASN A 70 6.31 -22.28 -14.25
N GLY A 71 7.18 -21.47 -13.62
CA GLY A 71 7.32 -20.05 -13.93
C GLY A 71 6.19 -19.17 -13.36
N ARG A 72 5.46 -19.62 -12.34
CA ARG A 72 4.33 -18.88 -11.73
C ARG A 72 4.70 -18.31 -10.37
N LEU A 73 4.25 -17.09 -10.11
CA LEU A 73 4.30 -16.46 -8.79
C LEU A 73 2.89 -15.93 -8.49
N GLU A 74 2.34 -16.33 -7.34
CA GLU A 74 1.03 -15.86 -6.87
C GLU A 74 1.24 -15.01 -5.62
N MET A 75 0.71 -13.79 -5.63
CA MET A 75 0.83 -12.83 -4.54
C MET A 75 -0.50 -12.13 -4.30
N SER A 76 -0.74 -11.73 -3.04
CA SER A 76 -1.88 -10.90 -2.67
C SER A 76 -1.41 -9.46 -2.52
N LEU A 77 -1.91 -8.58 -3.38
CA LEU A 77 -1.60 -7.16 -3.38
C LEU A 77 -2.85 -6.35 -3.05
N THR A 78 -2.67 -5.16 -2.48
CA THR A 78 -3.76 -4.19 -2.31
C THR A 78 -4.19 -3.60 -3.66
N HIS A 79 -5.35 -2.98 -3.70
CA HIS A 79 -5.77 -2.23 -4.89
C HIS A 79 -4.78 -1.10 -5.20
N GLY A 80 -4.33 -1.01 -6.45
CA GLY A 80 -3.39 0.04 -6.87
C GLY A 80 -2.67 -0.26 -8.17
N GLU A 81 -1.79 0.68 -8.54
CA GLU A 81 -0.89 0.59 -9.67
C GLU A 81 0.49 0.17 -9.19
N TYR A 82 1.07 -0.82 -9.86
CA TYR A 82 2.36 -1.41 -9.52
C TYR A 82 3.26 -1.44 -10.76
N GLU A 83 4.56 -1.36 -10.54
CA GLU A 83 5.57 -1.74 -11.53
C GLU A 83 6.23 -3.03 -11.06
N VAL A 84 6.03 -4.10 -11.81
CA VAL A 84 6.59 -5.42 -11.50
C VAL A 84 7.90 -5.59 -12.25
N THR A 85 8.99 -5.76 -11.51
CA THR A 85 10.30 -6.06 -12.08
C THR A 85 10.54 -7.57 -12.05
N VAL A 86 10.82 -8.15 -13.22
CA VAL A 86 11.16 -9.56 -13.38
C VAL A 86 12.65 -9.68 -13.66
N LEU A 87 13.37 -10.37 -12.78
CA LEU A 87 14.79 -10.67 -12.93
C LEU A 87 14.99 -12.10 -13.41
N ASN A 88 15.74 -12.28 -14.49
CA ASN A 88 16.23 -13.60 -14.89
C ASN A 88 17.54 -13.89 -14.14
N PRO A 89 17.57 -14.87 -13.21
CA PRO A 89 18.75 -15.14 -12.38
C PRO A 89 19.92 -15.78 -13.15
N LEU A 90 19.68 -16.30 -14.36
CA LEU A 90 20.72 -16.91 -15.19
C LEU A 90 21.46 -15.88 -16.04
N THR A 91 20.74 -14.88 -16.54
CA THR A 91 21.30 -13.84 -17.42
C THR A 91 21.55 -12.51 -16.72
N ASN A 92 21.04 -12.33 -15.50
CA ASN A 92 21.00 -11.06 -14.77
C ASN A 92 20.34 -9.91 -15.56
N VAL A 93 19.44 -10.25 -16.49
CA VAL A 93 18.64 -9.28 -17.23
C VAL A 93 17.31 -9.09 -16.51
N SER A 94 16.91 -7.84 -16.34
CA SER A 94 15.62 -7.47 -15.76
C SER A 94 14.69 -6.79 -16.78
N SER A 95 13.39 -6.95 -16.58
CA SER A 95 12.36 -6.21 -17.32
C SER A 95 11.28 -5.70 -16.37
N ALA A 96 10.78 -4.49 -16.61
CA ALA A 96 9.75 -3.85 -15.79
C ALA A 96 8.42 -3.79 -16.56
N HIS A 97 7.32 -4.09 -15.87
CA HIS A 97 5.99 -4.15 -16.47
C HIS A 97 4.95 -3.49 -15.55
N PRO A 98 4.12 -2.56 -16.07
CA PRO A 98 3.04 -1.98 -15.28
C PRO A 98 1.93 -3.01 -15.03
N MET A 99 1.35 -2.97 -13.84
CA MET A 99 0.25 -3.84 -13.43
C MET A 99 -0.75 -3.08 -12.56
N SER A 100 -2.01 -3.06 -12.98
CA SER A 100 -3.12 -2.56 -12.17
C SER A 100 -3.76 -3.73 -11.43
N VAL A 101 -3.85 -3.64 -10.10
CA VAL A 101 -4.50 -4.64 -9.26
C VAL A 101 -5.88 -4.12 -8.89
N THR A 102 -6.94 -4.78 -9.38
CA THR A 102 -8.34 -4.46 -9.08
C THR A 102 -8.99 -5.52 -8.19
N ALA A 103 -10.03 -5.12 -7.44
CA ALA A 103 -10.81 -6.03 -6.62
C ALA A 103 -11.69 -6.95 -7.48
N GLY A 104 -11.90 -8.19 -7.02
CA GLY A 104 -12.86 -9.14 -7.61
C GLY A 104 -12.21 -10.34 -8.27
N THR A 105 -11.41 -10.14 -9.33
CA THR A 105 -10.78 -11.24 -10.09
C THR A 105 -9.26 -11.25 -9.95
N PRO A 106 -8.62 -12.43 -9.94
CA PRO A 106 -7.16 -12.52 -9.98
C PRO A 106 -6.59 -11.79 -11.21
N ASN A 107 -5.78 -10.76 -10.96
CA ASN A 107 -5.08 -10.03 -12.01
C ASN A 107 -3.91 -10.89 -12.47
N THR A 108 -3.81 -11.18 -13.77
CA THR A 108 -2.76 -12.04 -14.33
C THR A 108 -1.90 -11.24 -15.30
N MET A 109 -0.60 -11.18 -15.02
CA MET A 109 0.40 -10.67 -15.95
C MET A 109 1.12 -11.86 -16.60
N LYS A 110 1.18 -11.88 -17.93
CA LYS A 110 2.00 -12.85 -18.68
C LYS A 110 3.26 -12.15 -19.16
N VAL A 111 4.41 -12.69 -18.78
CA VAL A 111 5.72 -12.20 -19.20
C VAL A 111 6.32 -13.24 -20.13
N SER A 112 6.61 -12.86 -21.36
CA SER A 112 7.35 -13.68 -22.32
C SER A 112 8.84 -13.40 -22.15
N ALA A 113 9.62 -14.47 -21.96
CA ALA A 113 11.08 -14.43 -21.99
C ALA A 113 11.62 -14.34 -23.43
#